data_AF-A0A945DSI7-F1
#
_entry.id   AF-A0A945DSI7-F1
#
_cell.length_a   1.000
_cell.length_b   1.000
_cell.length_c   1.000
_cell.angle_alpha   90.00
_cell.angle_beta   90.00
_cell.angle_gamma   90.00
#
_symmetry.space_group_name_H-M   'P 1'
#
loop_
_entity.id
_entity.type
_entity.pdbx_description
1 polymer ?
#
loop_
_entity_poly.entity_id
_entity_poly.type
_entity_poly.pdbx_seq_one_letter_code
_entity_poly.pdbx_strand_id
1 'polypeptide(L)'
;MTHTSRRAFLHGLGGAALSLPWLESLGLAAANQKPAQRAAFFYVPIGVVRRGFFPGEANGPIPKFTSDRKALGNSARIPVGVHPLTLTPTLQPLEKVKDKVTLITGMDRTFQPGTDVHAQCASCFLTSAGTFTVKQSPYPQARTLDHILAEQLGTNTPFRTLEFSSNSH
;
A
#
# COMPACT_ATOMS: atom_id res chain seq x y z
N MET A 1 41.82 16.14 -55.37
CA MET A 1 41.54 16.16 -53.91
C MET A 1 40.42 17.17 -53.68
N THR A 2 39.24 16.73 -53.25
CA THR A 2 38.14 17.65 -52.93
C THR A 2 38.42 18.29 -51.56
N HIS A 3 38.55 19.62 -51.53
CA HIS A 3 38.80 20.37 -50.31
C HIS A 3 37.53 20.41 -49.46
N THR A 4 37.56 19.81 -48.26
CA THR A 4 36.44 19.88 -47.32
C THR A 4 36.39 21.27 -46.69
N SER A 5 35.30 22.01 -46.87
CA SER A 5 35.13 23.34 -46.26
C SER A 5 34.55 23.23 -44.85
N ARG A 6 34.84 24.22 -43.99
CA ARG A 6 34.26 24.32 -42.63
C ARG A 6 32.73 24.28 -42.66
N ARG A 7 32.12 24.89 -43.68
CA ARG A 7 30.67 24.87 -43.91
C ARG A 7 30.17 23.45 -44.17
N ALA A 8 30.84 22.70 -45.05
CA ALA A 8 30.47 21.31 -45.34
C ALA A 8 30.59 20.42 -44.09
N PHE A 9 31.63 20.62 -43.27
CA PHE A 9 31.81 19.92 -42.01
C PHE A 9 30.68 20.21 -41.01
N LEU A 10 30.30 21.48 -40.83
CA LEU A 10 29.23 21.88 -39.91
C LEU A 10 27.85 21.39 -40.37
N HIS A 11 27.55 21.40 -41.67
CA HIS A 11 26.31 20.82 -42.19
C HIS A 11 26.25 19.30 -41.97
N GLY A 12 27.37 18.59 -42.11
CA GLY A 12 27.43 17.16 -41.81
C GLY A 12 27.18 16.86 -40.34
N LEU A 13 27.84 17.58 -39.43
CA LEU A 13 27.65 17.43 -37.98
C LEU A 13 26.23 17.80 -37.54
N GLY A 14 25.69 18.91 -38.03
CA GLY A 14 24.33 19.34 -37.72
C GLY A 14 23.28 18.36 -38.22
N GLY A 15 23.44 17.84 -39.45
CA GLY A 15 22.56 16.82 -40.01
C GLY A 15 22.58 15.51 -39.20
N ALA A 16 23.76 15.05 -38.77
CA ALA A 16 23.91 13.87 -37.93
C ALA A 16 23.30 14.07 -36.54
N ALA A 17 23.55 15.22 -35.88
CA ALA A 17 23.03 15.51 -34.55
C ALA A 17 21.50 15.61 -34.52
N LEU A 18 20.89 16.13 -35.60
CA LEU A 18 19.44 16.23 -35.73
C LEU A 18 18.77 14.91 -36.15
N SER A 19 19.49 14.02 -36.83
CA SER A 19 18.97 12.71 -37.26
C SER A 19 19.18 11.59 -36.25
N LEU A 20 20.14 11.74 -35.33
CA LEU A 20 20.42 10.74 -34.27
C LEU A 20 19.17 10.34 -33.46
N PRO A 21 18.30 11.27 -33.02
CA PRO A 21 17.05 10.93 -32.30
C PRO A 21 16.02 10.17 -33.15
N TRP A 22 16.20 10.09 -34.47
CA TRP A 22 15.34 9.29 -35.37
C TRP A 22 15.89 7.88 -35.64
N LEU A 23 17.07 7.57 -35.11
CA LEU A 23 17.72 6.26 -35.18
C LEU A 23 17.65 5.49 -33.85
N GLU A 24 16.57 5.67 -33.08
CA GLU A 24 16.34 4.98 -31.80
C GLU A 24 16.43 3.44 -31.93
N SER A 25 16.20 2.88 -33.12
CA SER A 25 16.34 1.44 -33.40
C SER A 25 17.80 0.94 -33.42
N LEU A 26 18.78 1.84 -33.55
CA LEU A 26 20.22 1.54 -33.47
C LEU A 26 20.80 1.86 -32.08
N GLY A 27 19.98 2.38 -31.17
CA GLY A 27 20.37 2.59 -29.77
C GLY A 27 20.68 1.26 -29.10
N LEU A 28 21.74 1.24 -28.27
CA LEU A 28 21.95 0.13 -27.35
C LEU A 28 20.70 -0.01 -26.49
N ALA A 29 20.11 -1.22 -26.48
CA ALA A 29 18.99 -1.50 -25.60
C ALA A 29 19.39 -1.10 -24.17
N ALA A 30 18.56 -0.27 -23.54
CA ALA A 30 18.78 0.11 -22.15
C ALA A 30 19.01 -1.17 -21.33
N ALA A 31 20.00 -1.13 -20.43
CA ALA A 31 20.28 -2.26 -19.55
C ALA A 31 18.96 -2.74 -18.94
N ASN A 32 18.74 -4.05 -18.93
CA ASN A 32 17.51 -4.65 -18.42
C ASN A 32 17.46 -4.48 -16.90
N GLN A 33 17.04 -3.29 -16.47
CA GLN A 33 16.90 -2.90 -15.08
C GLN A 33 15.71 -3.68 -14.50
N LYS A 34 15.90 -4.27 -13.31
CA LYS A 34 14.79 -4.91 -12.60
C LYS A 34 13.68 -3.87 -12.39
N PRO A 35 12.40 -4.22 -12.60
CA PRO A 35 11.30 -3.31 -12.36
C PRO A 35 11.34 -2.76 -10.93
N ALA A 36 11.02 -1.47 -10.77
CA ALA A 36 10.95 -0.86 -9.45
C ALA A 36 9.89 -1.57 -8.59
N GLN A 37 10.30 -2.05 -7.41
CA GLN A 37 9.38 -2.66 -6.46
C GLN A 37 8.55 -1.57 -5.77
N ARG A 38 7.25 -1.83 -5.60
CA ARG A 38 6.31 -0.91 -4.96
C ARG A 38 5.46 -1.69 -3.96
N ALA A 39 5.18 -1.07 -2.82
CA ALA A 39 4.22 -1.57 -1.85
C ALA A 39 2.94 -0.74 -1.95
N ALA A 40 1.78 -1.40 -1.93
CA ALA A 40 0.48 -0.74 -1.89
C ALA A 40 -0.29 -1.27 -0.68
N PHE A 41 -0.88 -0.36 0.09
CA PHE A 41 -1.70 -0.66 1.26
C PHE A 41 -3.13 -0.26 0.95
N PHE A 42 -4.04 -1.23 1.06
CA PHE A 42 -5.46 -1.00 0.90
C PHE A 42 -6.13 -1.14 2.26
N TYR A 43 -6.94 -0.14 2.59
CA TYR A 43 -7.71 -0.09 3.81
C TYR A 43 -9.20 -0.29 3.48
N VAL A 44 -9.88 -1.16 4.23
CA VAL A 44 -11.33 -1.37 4.12
C VAL A 44 -11.98 -0.68 5.33
N PRO A 45 -12.47 0.57 5.18
CA PRO A 45 -13.02 1.31 6.29
C PRO A 45 -14.43 0.81 6.67
N ILE A 46 -14.92 1.22 7.84
CA ILE A 46 -16.34 1.08 8.26
C ILE A 46 -16.80 -0.38 8.54
N GLY A 47 -15.99 -1.37 8.20
CA GLY A 47 -16.12 -2.74 8.68
C GLY A 47 -16.51 -3.75 7.62
N VAL A 48 -16.60 -5.01 8.04
CA VAL A 48 -16.88 -6.16 7.19
C VAL A 48 -17.85 -7.10 7.91
N VAL A 49 -18.56 -7.92 7.13
CA VAL A 49 -19.33 -9.04 7.70
C VAL A 49 -18.34 -10.10 8.18
N ARG A 50 -17.99 -10.02 9.47
CA ARG A 50 -16.91 -10.82 10.09
C ARG A 50 -17.01 -12.32 9.80
N ARG A 51 -18.21 -12.90 9.92
CA ARG A 51 -18.48 -14.33 9.67
C ARG A 51 -18.12 -14.78 8.26
N GLY A 52 -18.22 -13.88 7.29
CA GLY A 52 -17.90 -14.12 5.88
C GLY A 52 -16.48 -13.72 5.51
N PHE A 53 -15.80 -12.93 6.34
CA PHE A 53 -14.50 -12.32 6.03
C PHE A 53 -13.33 -12.98 6.77
N PHE A 54 -13.45 -13.22 8.08
CA PHE A 54 -12.34 -13.75 8.88
C PHE A 54 -12.41 -15.28 9.02
N PRO A 55 -11.33 -16.00 8.70
CA PRO A 55 -11.24 -17.43 8.98
C PRO A 55 -11.46 -17.74 10.47
N GLY A 56 -12.24 -18.78 10.75
CA GLY A 56 -12.56 -19.18 12.14
C GLY A 56 -13.73 -18.43 12.78
N GLU A 57 -14.29 -17.40 12.13
CA GLU A 57 -15.40 -16.59 12.67
C GLU A 57 -16.77 -16.97 12.10
N ALA A 58 -16.88 -18.03 11.31
CA ALA A 58 -18.09 -18.40 10.59
C ALA A 58 -19.34 -18.57 11.49
N ASN A 59 -19.13 -18.97 12.75
CA ASN A 59 -20.18 -19.17 13.75
C ASN A 59 -20.30 -18.02 14.76
N GLY A 60 -19.68 -16.87 14.46
CA GLY A 60 -19.72 -15.69 15.33
C GLY A 60 -21.15 -15.17 15.56
N PRO A 61 -21.36 -14.45 16.68
CA PRO A 61 -22.66 -13.86 17.00
C PRO A 61 -23.07 -12.83 15.93
N ILE A 62 -24.36 -12.78 15.61
CA ILE A 62 -24.91 -11.74 14.74
C ILE A 62 -25.36 -10.58 15.62
N PRO A 63 -24.79 -9.37 15.43
CA PRO A 63 -25.25 -8.18 16.15
C PRO A 63 -26.72 -7.93 15.84
N LYS A 64 -27.55 -7.75 16.86
CA LYS A 64 -28.82 -7.04 16.67
C LYS A 64 -28.51 -5.55 16.57
N PHE A 65 -29.32 -4.80 15.82
CA PHE A 65 -29.19 -3.35 15.77
C PHE A 65 -29.43 -2.79 17.17
N THR A 66 -28.39 -2.21 17.78
CA THR A 66 -28.45 -1.61 19.12
C THR A 66 -27.61 -0.33 19.12
N SER A 67 -27.90 0.58 20.04
CA SER A 67 -27.07 1.78 20.28
C SER A 67 -25.89 1.52 21.22
N ASP A 68 -25.68 0.26 21.65
CA ASP A 68 -24.57 -0.09 22.53
C ASP A 68 -23.25 -0.06 21.73
N ARG A 69 -22.24 0.62 22.29
CA ARG A 69 -20.90 0.76 21.69
C ARG A 69 -19.95 -0.33 22.18
N LYS A 70 -20.41 -1.29 22.99
CA LYS A 70 -19.60 -2.43 23.43
C LYS A 70 -19.30 -3.35 22.26
N ALA A 71 -18.02 -3.67 22.09
CA ALA A 71 -17.60 -4.69 21.14
C ALA A 71 -18.22 -6.04 21.52
N LEU A 72 -18.79 -6.73 20.53
CA LEU A 72 -19.24 -8.10 20.72
C LEU A 72 -18.04 -9.02 20.93
N GLY A 73 -18.13 -9.88 21.94
CA GLY A 73 -17.14 -10.92 22.16
C GLY A 73 -17.07 -11.86 20.96
N ASN A 74 -15.86 -12.17 20.53
CA ASN A 74 -15.59 -13.16 19.50
C ASN A 74 -14.74 -14.28 20.10
N SER A 75 -15.22 -15.52 20.00
CA SER A 75 -14.51 -16.68 20.52
C SER A 75 -13.42 -17.21 19.59
N ALA A 76 -13.32 -16.68 18.36
CA ALA A 76 -12.31 -17.12 17.41
C ALA A 76 -10.91 -16.75 17.91
N ARG A 77 -10.11 -17.77 18.20
CA ARG A 77 -8.69 -17.62 18.56
C ARG A 77 -7.85 -17.84 17.32
N ILE A 78 -7.58 -16.76 16.59
CA ILE A 78 -6.67 -16.79 15.45
C ILE A 78 -5.25 -16.55 16.00
N PRO A 79 -4.30 -17.49 15.85
CA PRO A 79 -2.94 -17.29 16.34
C PRO A 79 -2.30 -16.06 15.69
N VAL A 80 -1.48 -15.32 16.44
CA VAL A 80 -0.71 -14.18 15.90
C VAL A 80 0.35 -14.69 14.93
N GLY A 81 0.54 -13.99 13.81
CA GLY A 81 1.63 -14.28 12.87
C GLY A 81 1.15 -14.40 11.43
N VAL A 82 1.87 -15.21 10.66
CA VAL A 82 1.71 -15.37 9.22
C VAL A 82 1.09 -16.72 8.92
N HIS A 83 0.00 -16.72 8.15
CA HIS A 83 -0.80 -17.91 7.84
C HIS A 83 -1.14 -17.96 6.35
N PRO A 84 -1.28 -19.17 5.77
CA PRO A 84 -1.94 -19.33 4.48
C PRO A 84 -3.38 -18.79 4.53
N LEU A 85 -3.81 -18.13 3.46
CA LEU A 85 -5.18 -17.63 3.39
C LEU A 85 -6.18 -18.79 3.25
N THR A 86 -7.07 -18.93 4.24
CA THR A 86 -8.25 -19.78 4.11
C THR A 86 -9.39 -18.97 3.50
N LEU A 87 -9.95 -19.43 2.38
CA LEU A 87 -11.00 -18.69 1.68
C LEU A 87 -12.33 -18.82 2.39
N THR A 88 -12.83 -17.69 2.87
CA THR A 88 -14.17 -17.52 3.42
C THR A 88 -15.13 -17.03 2.32
N PRO A 89 -16.47 -17.05 2.53
CA PRO A 89 -17.43 -16.64 1.50
C PRO A 89 -17.15 -15.26 0.88
N THR A 90 -16.75 -14.27 1.67
CA THR A 90 -16.41 -12.92 1.17
C THR A 90 -15.09 -12.89 0.40
N LEU A 91 -14.18 -13.84 0.65
CA LEU A 91 -12.86 -13.90 0.03
C LEU A 91 -12.80 -14.83 -1.19
N GLN A 92 -13.89 -15.55 -1.52
CA GLN A 92 -14.00 -16.42 -2.69
C GLN A 92 -13.46 -15.81 -4.00
N PRO A 93 -13.68 -14.52 -4.31
CA PRO A 93 -13.12 -13.91 -5.53
C PRO A 93 -11.59 -13.95 -5.63
N LEU A 94 -10.88 -14.16 -4.51
CA LEU A 94 -9.41 -14.26 -4.46
C LEU A 94 -8.87 -15.64 -4.84
N GLU A 95 -9.70 -16.64 -5.12
CA GLU A 95 -9.26 -18.03 -5.40
C GLU A 95 -8.13 -18.09 -6.43
N LYS A 96 -8.25 -17.36 -7.55
CA LYS A 96 -7.25 -17.34 -8.63
C LYS A 96 -5.87 -16.80 -8.22
N VAL A 97 -5.80 -16.09 -7.10
CA VAL A 97 -4.57 -15.47 -6.59
C VAL A 97 -4.25 -15.89 -5.16
N LYS A 98 -4.94 -16.90 -4.62
CA LYS A 98 -4.82 -17.32 -3.22
C LYS A 98 -3.37 -17.59 -2.81
N ASP A 99 -2.59 -18.25 -3.67
CA ASP A 99 -1.17 -18.57 -3.41
C ASP A 99 -0.26 -17.34 -3.42
N LYS A 100 -0.77 -16.18 -3.84
CA LYS A 100 -0.08 -14.89 -3.79
C LYS A 100 -0.58 -14.01 -2.64
N VAL A 101 -1.50 -14.51 -1.81
CA VAL A 101 -2.07 -13.77 -0.68
C VAL A 101 -1.67 -14.44 0.63
N THR A 102 -1.16 -13.64 1.54
CA THR A 102 -0.76 -14.06 2.89
C THR A 102 -1.68 -13.41 3.91
N LEU A 103 -2.17 -14.20 4.87
CA LEU A 103 -2.92 -13.68 6.01
C LEU A 103 -1.95 -13.35 7.14
N ILE A 104 -1.94 -12.09 7.59
CA ILE A 104 -1.17 -11.65 8.75
C ILE A 104 -2.15 -11.26 9.86
N THR A 105 -1.99 -11.83 11.04
CA THR A 105 -2.88 -11.67 12.20
C THR A 105 -2.13 -11.11 13.40
N GLY A 106 -2.87 -10.55 14.37
CA GLY A 106 -2.29 -9.85 15.52
C GLY A 106 -1.81 -8.43 15.20
N MET A 107 -2.32 -7.86 14.11
CA MET A 107 -2.09 -6.47 13.70
C MET A 107 -3.19 -5.53 14.23
N ASP A 108 -4.03 -6.02 15.15
CA ASP A 108 -5.07 -5.22 15.79
C ASP A 108 -4.47 -4.18 16.73
N ARG A 109 -5.15 -3.03 16.82
CA ARG A 109 -4.80 -1.96 17.75
C ARG A 109 -5.87 -1.83 18.81
N THR A 110 -5.45 -1.45 20.01
CA THR A 110 -6.39 -1.07 21.07
C THR A 110 -7.02 0.29 20.72
N PHE A 111 -8.35 0.35 20.82
CA PHE A 111 -9.12 1.59 20.67
C PHE A 111 -8.80 2.54 21.83
N GLN A 112 -8.49 3.80 21.51
CA GLN A 112 -8.31 4.85 22.50
C GLN A 112 -9.61 5.65 22.64
N PRO A 113 -10.28 5.62 23.81
CA PRO A 113 -11.51 6.38 24.02
C PRO A 113 -11.32 7.89 23.85
N GLY A 114 -12.40 8.57 23.44
CA GLY A 114 -12.42 10.03 23.28
C GLY A 114 -12.58 10.52 21.85
N THR A 115 -12.61 9.61 20.86
CA THR A 115 -12.85 9.94 19.45
C THR A 115 -13.94 9.05 18.85
N ASP A 116 -14.43 9.42 17.67
CA ASP A 116 -15.21 8.50 16.84
C ASP A 116 -14.35 7.31 16.38
N VAL A 117 -14.97 6.13 16.29
CA VAL A 117 -14.27 4.89 15.92
C VAL A 117 -13.83 4.90 14.46
N HIS A 118 -14.63 5.50 13.57
CA HIS A 118 -14.33 5.59 12.13
C HIS A 118 -13.20 6.58 11.88
N ALA A 119 -13.23 7.72 12.57
CA ALA A 119 -12.14 8.68 12.50
C ALA A 119 -10.83 8.06 12.99
N GLN A 120 -10.82 7.40 14.15
CA GLN A 120 -9.59 6.83 14.69
C GLN A 120 -9.03 5.69 13.83
N CYS A 121 -9.87 4.82 13.27
CA CYS A 121 -9.37 3.73 12.44
C CYS A 121 -8.77 4.21 11.12
N ALA A 122 -9.30 5.30 10.53
CA ALA A 122 -8.70 5.93 9.36
C ALA A 122 -7.40 6.66 9.71
N SER A 123 -7.44 7.59 10.68
CA SER A 123 -6.27 8.43 11.02
C SER A 123 -5.11 7.67 11.67
N CYS A 124 -5.35 6.45 12.16
CA CYS A 124 -4.33 5.61 12.80
C CYS A 124 -3.96 4.39 11.95
N PHE A 125 -4.34 4.35 10.66
CA PHE A 125 -3.91 3.26 9.78
C PHE A 125 -2.38 3.26 9.63
N LEU A 126 -1.75 2.07 9.72
CA LEU A 126 -0.29 1.86 9.66
C LEU A 126 0.56 2.56 10.74
N THR A 127 -0.03 3.31 11.67
CA THR A 127 0.71 4.00 12.74
C THR A 127 1.39 3.01 13.69
N SER A 128 2.59 3.36 14.15
CA SER A 128 3.30 2.62 15.20
C SER A 128 2.96 3.11 16.62
N ALA A 129 2.15 4.16 16.77
CA ALA A 129 1.84 4.72 18.07
C ALA A 129 0.90 3.83 18.89
N GLY A 130 1.33 3.52 20.11
CA GLY A 130 0.50 2.88 21.12
C GLY A 130 -0.60 3.80 21.64
N THR A 131 -1.53 3.24 22.41
CA THR A 131 -2.57 4.02 23.09
C THR A 131 -1.96 4.97 24.10
N PHE A 132 -2.43 6.22 24.12
CA PHE A 132 -2.04 7.29 25.05
C PHE A 132 -0.58 7.71 25.01
N THR A 133 0.21 7.26 24.03
CA THR A 133 1.63 7.67 23.89
C THR A 133 1.75 9.08 23.33
N VAL A 134 0.78 9.51 22.50
CA VAL A 134 0.69 10.87 21.96
C VAL A 134 -0.29 11.68 22.80
N LYS A 135 0.18 12.78 23.39
CA LYS A 135 -0.61 13.58 24.35
C LYS A 135 -1.30 14.79 23.71
N GLN A 136 -0.79 15.26 22.57
CA GLN A 136 -1.22 16.48 21.89
C GLN A 136 -2.32 16.23 20.86
N SER A 137 -2.62 14.97 20.55
CA SER A 137 -3.63 14.56 19.59
C SER A 137 -4.47 13.43 20.19
N PRO A 138 -5.79 13.43 19.98
CA PRO A 138 -6.63 12.31 20.36
C PRO A 138 -6.43 11.10 19.42
N TYR A 139 -5.74 11.29 18.28
CA TYR A 139 -5.33 10.25 17.36
C TYR A 139 -3.85 9.89 17.58
N PRO A 140 -3.54 8.67 18.08
CA PRO A 140 -2.17 8.23 18.26
C PRO A 140 -1.48 8.00 16.91
N GLN A 141 -0.73 9.00 16.47
CA GLN A 141 0.02 8.99 15.21
C GLN A 141 1.52 9.05 15.49
N ALA A 142 2.27 8.15 14.85
CA ALA A 142 3.73 8.13 14.83
C ALA A 142 4.18 7.70 13.43
N ARG A 143 5.48 7.44 13.28
CA ARG A 143 6.03 6.91 12.03
C ARG A 143 5.26 5.66 11.60
N THR A 144 4.78 5.67 10.36
CA THR A 144 3.93 4.61 9.79
C THR A 144 4.74 3.55 9.07
N LEU A 145 4.15 2.37 8.85
CA LEU A 145 4.79 1.25 8.16
C LEU A 145 5.24 1.59 6.72
N ASP A 146 4.45 2.35 5.97
CA ASP A 146 4.81 2.78 4.62
C ASP A 146 6.05 3.69 4.62
N HIS A 147 6.21 4.57 5.61
CA HIS A 147 7.45 5.35 5.80
C HIS A 147 8.67 4.46 6.09
N ILE A 148 8.50 3.32 6.76
CA ILE A 148 9.58 2.35 6.99
C ILE A 148 9.98 1.66 5.69
N LEU A 149 9.00 1.22 4.91
CA LEU A 149 9.25 0.54 3.64
C LEU A 149 9.80 1.48 2.56
N ALA A 150 9.38 2.74 2.56
CA ALA A 150 9.80 3.73 1.59
C ALA A 150 11.28 4.12 1.71
N GLU A 151 11.91 3.91 2.87
CA GLU A 151 13.37 4.04 3.01
C GLU A 151 14.14 3.00 2.19
N GLN A 152 13.53 1.84 1.96
CA GLN A 152 14.14 0.72 1.23
C GLN A 152 13.69 0.69 -0.24
N LEU A 153 12.42 1.01 -0.52
CA LEU A 153 11.81 0.84 -1.84
C LEU A 153 11.67 2.16 -2.62
N GLY A 154 11.56 3.30 -1.93
CA GLY A 154 11.14 4.58 -2.51
C GLY A 154 12.27 5.44 -3.08
N THR A 155 13.47 4.91 -3.30
CA THR A 155 14.65 5.71 -3.67
C THR A 155 14.64 6.22 -5.11
N ASN A 156 13.82 5.61 -5.98
CA ASN A 156 13.83 5.85 -7.42
C ASN A 156 12.58 6.59 -7.92
N THR A 157 11.80 7.19 -7.02
CA THR A 157 10.58 7.96 -7.35
C THR A 157 10.65 9.35 -6.73
N PRO A 158 10.03 10.38 -7.34
CA PRO A 158 10.00 11.73 -6.77
C PRO A 158 9.38 11.79 -5.37
N PHE A 159 8.36 10.96 -5.13
CA PHE A 159 7.74 10.77 -3.83
C PHE A 159 8.04 9.37 -3.32
N ARG A 160 8.54 9.26 -2.09
CA ARG A 160 8.88 7.96 -1.47
C ARG A 160 7.64 7.21 -0.99
N THR A 161 6.63 7.95 -0.52
CA THR A 161 5.29 7.47 -0.15
C THR A 161 4.25 8.33 -0.87
N LEU A 162 3.08 7.76 -1.15
CA LEU A 162 1.93 8.47 -1.70
C LEU A 162 0.67 7.92 -1.05
N GLU A 163 -0.07 8.79 -0.37
CA GLU A 163 -1.31 8.44 0.31
C GLU A 163 -2.52 8.91 -0.50
N PHE A 164 -3.52 8.04 -0.65
CA PHE A 164 -4.81 8.38 -1.20
C PHE A 164 -5.87 8.09 -0.13
N SER A 165 -6.62 9.12 0.25
CA SER A 165 -7.74 9.01 1.19
C SER A 165 -9.02 9.45 0.52
N SER A 166 -10.09 8.70 0.72
CA SER A 166 -11.47 9.12 0.39
C SER A 166 -12.15 9.82 1.57
N ASN A 167 -11.43 10.05 2.67
CA ASN A 167 -11.90 10.76 3.86
C ASN A 167 -11.21 12.12 3.93
N SER A 168 -11.99 13.19 4.06
CA SER A 168 -11.53 14.58 4.12
C SER A 168 -11.09 15.05 5.51
N HIS A 169 -10.93 14.14 6.47
CA HIS A 169 -10.70 14.43 7.89
C HIS A 169 -9.50 13.66 8.42
#